data_AF-A0A838JU31-F1
#
_entry.id   AF-A0A838JU31-F1
#
_cell.length_a   1.000
_cell.length_b   1.000
_cell.length_c   1.000
_cell.angle_alpha   90.00
_cell.angle_beta   90.00
_cell.angle_gamma   90.00
#
_symmetry.space_group_name_H-M   'P 1'
#
loop_
_entity.id
_entity.type
_entity.pdbx_description
1 polymer ?
#
loop_
_entity_poly.entity_id
_entity_poly.type
_entity_poly.pdbx_seq_one_letter_code
_entity_poly.pdbx_strand_id
1 'polypeptide(L)'
;MTDVPFIRSGTGSTPAEGGCWMQVIDWTAHDGSWTDAPDCVHPVIRSLGIAINDRLPDDKRQVLLEPRFTYRAMGTNTGDEILTRKLLGYLARQVYPIYAEWKKSAGYEDNGSVLDCIQAAERGEA
;
A
#
# COMPACT_ATOMS: atom_id res chain seq x y z
N MET A 1 12.02 -18.52 17.98
CA MET A 1 11.24 -17.92 16.88
C MET A 1 12.16 -17.96 15.67
N THR A 2 11.80 -18.65 14.59
CA THR A 2 12.66 -18.75 13.41
C THR A 2 12.67 -17.38 12.73
N ASP A 3 13.84 -16.79 12.54
CA ASP A 3 13.97 -15.50 11.84
C ASP A 3 13.50 -15.67 10.39
N VAL A 4 12.77 -14.69 9.85
CA VAL A 4 12.48 -14.65 8.41
C VAL A 4 13.76 -14.22 7.69
N PRO A 5 14.39 -15.09 6.89
CA PRO A 5 15.76 -14.86 6.45
C PRO A 5 15.86 -13.78 5.35
N PHE A 6 14.80 -13.58 4.56
CA PHE A 6 14.74 -12.61 3.46
C PHE A 6 13.29 -12.44 2.97
N ILE A 7 13.05 -11.38 2.20
CA ILE A 7 11.80 -11.19 1.44
C ILE A 7 12.00 -11.38 -0.06
N ARG A 8 10.99 -11.90 -0.74
CA ARG A 8 10.99 -12.19 -2.18
C ARG A 8 9.76 -11.59 -2.86
N SER A 9 9.76 -11.62 -4.20
CA SER A 9 8.56 -11.29 -4.98
C SER A 9 7.48 -12.34 -4.76
N GLY A 10 6.23 -11.90 -4.68
CA GLY A 10 5.07 -12.75 -4.48
C GLY A 10 5.01 -13.41 -3.09
N THR A 11 3.99 -14.23 -2.89
CA THR A 11 3.77 -14.91 -1.62
C THR A 11 4.63 -16.16 -1.47
N GLY A 12 4.97 -16.48 -0.22
CA GLY A 12 5.58 -17.74 0.17
C GLY A 12 4.67 -18.60 1.04
N SER A 13 4.82 -19.92 0.98
CA SER A 13 3.97 -20.85 1.73
C SER A 13 4.36 -20.89 3.21
N THR A 14 5.65 -20.69 3.51
CA THR A 14 6.17 -20.70 4.87
C THR A 14 7.21 -19.59 5.10
N PRO A 15 7.44 -19.15 6.35
CA PRO A 15 8.48 -18.19 6.69
C PRO A 15 9.88 -18.64 6.25
N ALA A 16 10.16 -19.95 6.32
CA ALA A 16 11.46 -20.53 5.97
C ALA A 16 11.77 -20.41 4.46
N GLU A 17 10.75 -20.35 3.61
CA GLU A 17 10.89 -20.16 2.15
C GLU A 17 11.04 -18.69 1.75
N GLY A 18 10.93 -17.77 2.72
CA GLY A 18 10.76 -16.34 2.46
C GLY A 18 9.39 -16.01 1.84
N GLY A 19 8.95 -14.77 2.02
CA GLY A 19 7.67 -14.28 1.51
C GLY A 19 7.74 -12.82 1.10
N CYS A 20 6.60 -12.23 0.76
CA CYS A 20 6.54 -10.79 0.49
C CYS A 20 6.69 -9.99 1.80
N TRP A 21 6.95 -8.69 1.67
CA TRP A 21 7.05 -7.79 2.82
C TRP A 21 5.82 -7.82 3.76
N MET A 22 4.61 -8.00 3.22
CA MET A 22 3.39 -8.08 4.04
C MET A 22 3.35 -9.31 4.94
N GLN A 23 3.86 -10.45 4.48
CA GLN A 23 3.95 -11.68 5.28
C GLN A 23 4.91 -11.51 6.46
N VAL A 24 5.99 -10.73 6.28
CA VAL A 24 6.90 -10.40 7.37
C VAL A 24 6.26 -9.47 8.39
N ILE A 25 5.47 -8.49 7.91
CA ILE A 25 4.69 -7.63 8.81
C ILE A 25 3.72 -8.48 9.64
N ASP A 26 2.96 -9.37 8.99
CA ASP A 26 1.99 -10.24 9.66
C ASP A 26 2.66 -11.15 10.71
N TRP A 27 3.78 -11.80 10.32
CA TRP A 27 4.59 -12.62 11.21
C TRP A 27 5.03 -11.88 12.46
N THR A 28 5.46 -10.62 12.29
CA THR A 28 5.98 -9.78 13.36
C THR A 28 4.87 -9.23 14.25
N ALA A 29 3.73 -8.84 13.66
CA ALA A 29 2.64 -8.20 14.38
C ALA A 29 1.72 -9.20 15.10
N HIS A 30 1.64 -10.44 14.61
CA HIS A 30 0.66 -11.44 15.05
C HIS A 30 1.31 -12.76 15.47
N ASP A 31 2.42 -12.69 16.21
CA ASP A 31 3.05 -13.84 16.87
C ASP A 31 3.28 -15.07 15.96
N GLY A 32 3.69 -14.84 14.71
CA GLY A 32 4.01 -15.90 13.76
C GLY A 32 2.88 -16.32 12.82
N SER A 33 1.82 -15.51 12.68
CA SER A 33 0.90 -15.63 11.54
C SER A 33 1.64 -15.42 10.20
N TRP A 34 1.09 -15.97 9.11
CA TRP A 34 1.73 -15.88 7.78
C TRP A 34 0.72 -15.62 6.65
N THR A 35 0.33 -14.36 6.48
CA THR A 35 -0.51 -13.89 5.36
C THR A 35 0.03 -12.61 4.74
N ASP A 36 -0.20 -12.40 3.43
CA ASP A 36 0.10 -11.14 2.76
C ASP A 36 -1.00 -10.07 2.95
N ALA A 37 -2.05 -10.42 3.71
CA ALA A 37 -3.15 -9.55 4.09
C ALA A 37 -3.23 -9.31 5.60
N PRO A 38 -2.16 -8.79 6.26
CA PRO A 38 -2.23 -8.43 7.67
C PRO A 38 -3.33 -7.41 7.90
N ASP A 39 -4.16 -7.64 8.92
CA ASP A 39 -5.27 -6.76 9.29
C ASP A 39 -4.78 -5.45 9.93
N CYS A 40 -3.56 -5.42 10.49
CA CYS A 40 -2.97 -4.23 11.10
C CYS A 40 -2.45 -3.21 10.08
N VAL A 41 -2.41 -3.52 8.78
CA VAL A 41 -1.94 -2.63 7.71
C VAL A 41 -3.11 -2.10 6.88
N HIS A 42 -3.18 -0.78 6.71
CA HIS A 42 -4.27 -0.16 5.96
C HIS A 42 -4.34 -0.72 4.52
N PRO A 43 -5.52 -1.07 3.97
CA PRO A 43 -5.63 -1.74 2.67
C PRO A 43 -4.88 -1.06 1.53
N VAL A 44 -4.91 0.27 1.47
CA VAL A 44 -4.16 1.07 0.48
C VAL A 44 -2.64 0.90 0.64
N ILE A 45 -2.13 0.96 1.86
CA ILE A 45 -0.70 0.80 2.16
C ILE A 45 -0.27 -0.63 1.86
N ARG A 46 -1.12 -1.62 2.19
CA ARG A 46 -0.90 -3.02 1.82
C ARG A 46 -0.72 -3.18 0.32
N SER A 47 -1.69 -2.71 -0.48
CA SER A 47 -1.63 -2.80 -1.94
C SER A 47 -0.39 -2.12 -2.51
N LEU A 48 -0.04 -0.94 -2.02
CA LEU A 48 1.18 -0.24 -2.43
C LEU A 48 2.45 -1.02 -2.03
N GLY A 49 2.50 -1.57 -0.82
CA GLY A 49 3.63 -2.34 -0.32
C GLY A 49 3.86 -3.63 -1.13
N ILE A 50 2.81 -4.36 -1.49
CA ILE A 50 2.88 -5.52 -2.39
C ILE A 50 3.42 -5.08 -3.76
N ALA A 51 2.84 -4.01 -4.32
CA ALA A 51 3.25 -3.51 -5.63
C ALA A 51 4.72 -3.09 -5.68
N ILE A 52 5.24 -2.47 -4.61
CA ILE A 52 6.65 -2.10 -4.46
C ILE A 52 7.52 -3.35 -4.27
N ASN A 53 7.14 -4.26 -3.36
CA ASN A 53 7.85 -5.51 -3.09
C ASN A 53 8.11 -6.30 -4.38
N ASP A 54 7.07 -6.46 -5.21
CA ASP A 54 7.13 -7.29 -6.40
C ASP A 54 7.84 -6.62 -7.59
N ARG A 55 7.96 -5.28 -7.58
CA ARG A 55 8.65 -4.53 -8.64
C ARG A 55 10.11 -4.24 -8.33
N LEU A 56 10.50 -4.23 -7.06
CA LEU A 56 11.90 -4.01 -6.69
C LEU A 56 12.76 -5.22 -7.07
N PRO A 57 13.97 -5.00 -7.61
CA PRO A 57 14.98 -6.04 -7.73
C PRO A 57 15.36 -6.63 -6.37
N ASP A 58 15.85 -7.87 -6.36
CA ASP A 58 16.14 -8.63 -5.13
C ASP A 58 17.09 -7.90 -4.16
N ASP A 59 18.12 -7.24 -4.68
CA ASP A 59 19.11 -6.48 -3.92
C ASP A 59 18.53 -5.22 -3.26
N LYS A 60 17.50 -4.63 -3.87
CA LYS A 60 16.82 -3.45 -3.33
C LYS A 60 15.63 -3.80 -2.45
N ARG A 61 15.00 -4.96 -2.66
CA ARG A 61 13.79 -5.37 -1.94
C ARG A 61 14.02 -5.46 -0.43
N GLN A 62 15.17 -5.98 0.00
CA GLN A 62 15.46 -6.19 1.43
C GLN A 62 15.44 -4.88 2.24
N VAL A 63 15.55 -3.71 1.60
CA VAL A 63 15.43 -2.40 2.26
C VAL A 63 14.09 -2.24 2.98
N LEU A 64 13.03 -2.90 2.52
CA LEU A 64 11.70 -2.84 3.14
C LEU A 64 11.68 -3.45 4.54
N LEU A 65 12.62 -4.35 4.87
CA LEU A 65 12.75 -4.93 6.20
C LEU A 65 13.23 -3.93 7.25
N GLU A 66 13.79 -2.79 6.84
CA GLU A 66 14.28 -1.80 7.79
C GLU A 66 13.16 -1.31 8.73
N PRO A 67 13.46 -1.11 10.03
CA PRO A 67 12.49 -0.68 11.05
C PRO A 67 11.63 0.53 10.65
N ARG A 68 12.23 1.48 9.91
CA ARG A 68 11.56 2.70 9.46
C ARG A 68 10.39 2.46 8.50
N PHE A 69 10.36 1.31 7.83
CA PHE A 69 9.28 0.90 6.94
C PHE A 69 8.39 -0.14 7.63
N THR A 70 8.97 -1.25 8.09
CA THR A 70 8.23 -2.38 8.68
C THR A 70 7.37 -1.95 9.87
N TYR A 71 7.95 -1.28 10.87
CA TYR A 71 7.19 -0.88 12.07
C TYR A 71 6.26 0.31 11.82
N ARG A 72 6.52 1.12 10.80
CA ARG A 72 5.61 2.23 10.43
C ARG A 72 4.38 1.76 9.67
N ALA A 73 4.44 0.61 9.00
CA ALA A 73 3.29 0.03 8.33
C ALA A 73 2.32 -0.64 9.31
N MET A 74 2.83 -1.19 10.41
CA MET A 74 2.05 -1.81 11.46
C MET A 74 1.12 -0.81 12.17
N GLY A 75 -0.13 -1.23 12.41
CA GLY A 75 -1.13 -0.40 13.08
C GLY A 75 -1.66 0.76 12.24
N THR A 76 -1.33 0.84 10.95
CA THR A 76 -1.88 1.86 10.06
C THR A 76 -3.35 1.63 9.74
N ASN A 77 -3.85 0.40 9.89
CA ASN A 77 -5.28 0.13 9.82
C ASN A 77 -5.95 0.45 11.16
N THR A 78 -6.25 1.72 11.39
CA THR A 78 -6.93 2.19 12.62
C THR A 78 -8.46 2.10 12.54
N GLY A 79 -9.01 1.70 11.38
CA GLY A 79 -10.44 1.85 11.09
C GLY A 79 -10.89 3.32 10.93
N ASP A 80 -9.96 4.27 10.90
CA ASP A 80 -10.25 5.69 10.72
C ASP A 80 -10.59 5.99 9.26
N GLU A 81 -11.86 6.27 9.01
CA GLU A 81 -12.38 6.64 7.70
C GLU A 81 -11.75 7.94 7.17
N ILE A 82 -11.34 8.86 8.06
CA ILE A 82 -10.68 10.11 7.67
C ILE A 82 -9.30 9.83 7.07
N LEU A 83 -8.52 8.93 7.69
CA LEU A 83 -7.23 8.51 7.13
C LEU A 83 -7.41 7.85 5.76
N THR A 84 -8.43 7.00 5.63
CA THR A 84 -8.78 6.34 4.36
C THR A 84 -9.05 7.37 3.26
N ARG A 85 -9.94 8.34 3.55
CA ARG A 85 -10.31 9.43 2.62
C ARG A 85 -9.10 10.30 2.24
N LYS A 86 -8.25 10.64 3.21
CA LYS A 86 -7.02 11.43 2.96
C LYS A 86 -6.02 10.69 2.07
N LEU A 87 -5.80 9.40 2.31
CA LEU A 87 -4.92 8.58 1.45
C LEU A 87 -5.47 8.47 0.03
N LEU A 88 -6.80 8.28 -0.12
CA LEU A 88 -7.46 8.27 -1.42
C LEU A 88 -7.33 9.62 -2.15
N GLY A 89 -7.61 10.74 -1.46
CA GLY A 89 -7.45 12.08 -2.02
C GLY A 89 -6.00 12.34 -2.48
N TYR A 90 -5.02 12.02 -1.63
CA TYR A 90 -3.60 12.14 -1.97
C TYR A 90 -3.23 11.32 -3.22
N LEU A 91 -3.61 10.05 -3.27
CA LEU A 91 -3.30 9.18 -4.42
C LEU A 91 -3.99 9.65 -5.69
N ALA A 92 -5.27 10.01 -5.61
CA ALA A 92 -6.04 10.52 -6.74
C ALA A 92 -5.41 11.81 -7.27
N ARG A 93 -4.87 12.66 -6.39
CA ARG A 93 -4.12 13.86 -6.78
C ARG A 93 -2.85 13.55 -7.56
N GLN A 94 -2.10 12.51 -7.18
CA GLN A 94 -0.89 12.11 -7.90
C GLN A 94 -1.21 11.57 -9.31
N VAL A 95 -2.36 10.91 -9.47
CA VAL A 95 -2.77 10.31 -10.76
C VAL A 95 -3.54 11.31 -11.64
N TYR A 96 -4.11 12.38 -11.07
CA TYR A 96 -4.93 13.35 -11.80
C TYR A 96 -4.28 13.92 -13.07
N PRO A 97 -2.98 14.29 -13.12
CA PRO A 97 -2.36 14.78 -14.36
C PRO A 97 -2.47 13.78 -15.52
N ILE A 98 -2.28 12.49 -15.24
CA ILE A 98 -2.37 11.41 -16.23
C ILE A 98 -3.82 11.30 -16.72
N TYR A 99 -4.78 11.32 -15.79
CA TYR A 99 -6.20 11.33 -16.14
C TYR A 99 -6.58 12.56 -16.98
N ALA A 100 -6.09 13.74 -16.64
CA ALA A 100 -6.38 14.98 -17.36
C ALA A 100 -5.85 14.96 -18.80
N GLU A 101 -4.64 14.44 -19.00
CA GLU A 101 -4.06 14.22 -20.34
C GLU A 101 -4.88 13.21 -21.15
N TRP A 102 -5.22 12.07 -20.54
CA TRP A 102 -6.06 11.06 -21.17
C TRP A 102 -7.42 11.63 -21.58
N LYS A 103 -8.11 12.31 -20.66
CA LYS A 103 -9.43 12.92 -20.87
C LYS A 103 -9.42 13.82 -22.11
N LYS A 104 -8.41 14.70 -22.20
CA LYS A 104 -8.20 15.58 -23.35
C LYS A 104 -8.00 14.79 -24.65
N SER A 105 -7.16 13.75 -24.62
CA SER A 105 -6.87 12.93 -25.81
C SER A 105 -8.08 12.12 -26.28
N ALA A 106 -8.94 11.71 -25.35
CA ALA A 106 -10.12 10.90 -25.62
C ALA A 106 -11.35 11.72 -26.00
N GLY A 107 -11.30 13.06 -25.90
CA GLY A 107 -12.47 13.91 -26.04
C GLY A 107 -13.54 13.63 -24.97
N TYR A 108 -13.13 13.15 -23.80
CA TYR A 108 -14.02 12.86 -22.68
C TYR A 108 -14.27 14.15 -21.89
N GLU A 109 -15.51 14.40 -21.49
CA GLU A 109 -15.87 15.54 -20.64
C GLU A 109 -16.53 15.03 -19.36
N ASP A 110 -15.92 15.36 -18.22
CA ASP A 110 -16.38 14.98 -16.89
C ASP A 110 -17.02 16.14 -16.13
N ASN A 111 -17.12 17.33 -16.76
CA ASN A 111 -17.60 18.57 -16.17
C ASN A 111 -16.93 18.94 -14.82
N GLY A 112 -15.68 18.50 -14.59
CA GLY A 112 -14.95 18.77 -13.34
C GLY A 112 -15.26 17.80 -12.19
N SER A 113 -16.21 16.88 -12.36
CA SER A 113 -16.66 15.97 -11.29
C SER A 113 -15.55 15.18 -10.60
N VAL A 114 -14.53 14.74 -11.35
CA VAL A 114 -13.39 14.02 -10.80
C VAL A 114 -12.53 14.92 -9.92
N LEU A 115 -12.29 16.16 -10.36
CA LEU A 115 -11.49 17.12 -9.57
C LEU A 115 -12.24 17.52 -8.29
N ASP A 116 -13.55 17.73 -8.37
CA ASP A 116 -14.39 18.06 -7.22
C ASP A 116 -14.37 16.94 -6.18
N CYS A 117 -14.46 15.68 -6.63
CA CYS A 117 -14.38 14.51 -5.76
C CYS A 117 -13.02 14.41 -5.03
N ILE A 118 -11.91 14.64 -5.74
CA ILE A 118 -10.57 14.66 -5.13
C ILE A 118 -10.49 15.74 -4.05
N GLN A 119 -10.95 16.95 -4.35
CA GLN A 119 -10.90 18.07 -3.42
C GLN A 119 -11.81 17.86 -2.21
N ALA A 120 -12.99 17.25 -2.39
CA ALA A 120 -13.87 16.88 -1.28
C ALA A 120 -13.20 15.83 -0.37
N ALA A 121 -12.53 14.82 -0.93
CA ALA A 121 -11.79 13.82 -0.15
C ALA A 121 -10.62 14.44 0.64
N GLU A 122 -9.89 15.39 0.04
CA GLU A 122 -8.81 16.14 0.70
C GLU A 122 -9.32 16.97 1.90
N ARG A 123 -10.53 17.52 1.80
CA ARG A 123 -11.20 18.26 2.90
C ARG A 123 -11.93 17.37 3.90
N GLY A 124 -12.06 16.08 3.64
CA GLY A 124 -12.84 15.14 4.45
C GLY A 124 -14.36 15.25 4.27
N GLU A 125 -14.80 15.85 3.16
CA GLU A 125 -16.21 16.14 2.82
C GLU A 125 -16.83 15.11 1.86
N ALA A 126 -16.01 14.19 1.31
CA ALA A 126 -16.47 13.13 0.41
C ALA A 126 -17.23 12.01 1.13
#